data_AF-A0A378K5X6-F1
#
_entry.id   AF-A0A378K5X6-F1
#
_cell.length_a   1.000
_cell.length_b   1.000
_cell.length_c   1.000
_cell.angle_alpha   90.00
_cell.angle_beta   90.00
_cell.angle_gamma   90.00
#
_symmetry.space_group_name_H-M   'P 1'
#
loop_
_entity.id
_entity.type
_entity.pdbx_description
1 polymer ?
#
loop_
_entity_poly.entity_id
_entity_poly.type
_entity_poly.pdbx_seq_one_letter_code
_entity_poly.pdbx_strand_id
1 'polypeptide(L)'
;MLNKRFSERLNKELDNIGVPEATAERIEILSKLIKIPKFKAEALLNGITIPDEAVLKTLAQELEVNVDWLIGKSDSKSGAH
;
A
#
# COMPACT_ATOMS: atom_id res chain seq x y z
N MET A 1 -10.84 -0.79 -11.59
CA MET A 1 -9.48 -0.58 -11.04
C MET A 1 -8.57 -1.66 -11.59
N LEU A 2 -7.41 -1.28 -12.13
CA LEU A 2 -6.47 -2.23 -12.76
C LEU A 2 -5.83 -3.16 -11.72
N ASN A 3 -5.59 -2.66 -10.50
CA ASN A 3 -4.88 -3.38 -9.45
C ASN A 3 -5.74 -3.54 -8.19
N LYS A 4 -6.99 -3.99 -8.37
CA LYS A 4 -8.01 -4.08 -7.30
C LYS A 4 -7.50 -4.79 -6.04
N ARG A 5 -6.84 -5.94 -6.17
CA ARG A 5 -6.33 -6.72 -5.03
C ARG A 5 -5.21 -6.02 -4.27
N PHE A 6 -4.33 -5.30 -4.97
CA PHE A 6 -3.28 -4.49 -4.35
C PHE A 6 -3.89 -3.32 -3.57
N SER A 7 -4.80 -2.55 -4.19
CA SER A 7 -5.44 -1.42 -3.52
C SER A 7 -6.25 -1.88 -2.30
N GLU A 8 -6.95 -3.01 -2.38
CA GLU A 8 -7.71 -3.56 -1.25
C GLU A 8 -6.78 -3.97 -0.09
N ARG A 9 -5.68 -4.68 -0.38
CA ARG A 9 -4.70 -5.10 0.65
C ARG A 9 -4.00 -3.89 1.27
N LEU A 10 -3.58 -2.91 0.46
CA LEU A 10 -2.98 -1.68 0.94
C LEU A 10 -3.93 -0.91 1.87
N ASN A 11 -5.16 -0.65 1.44
CA ASN A 11 -6.14 0.07 2.26
C ASN A 11 -6.42 -0.67 3.57
N LYS A 12 -6.57 -2.00 3.51
CA LYS A 12 -6.78 -2.82 4.71
C LYS A 12 -5.64 -2.71 5.71
N GLU A 13 -4.38 -2.70 5.26
CA GLU A 13 -3.25 -2.55 6.19
C GLU A 13 -3.17 -1.13 6.76
N LEU A 14 -3.53 -0.11 5.98
CA LEU A 14 -3.68 1.25 6.51
C LEU A 14 -4.77 1.33 7.59
N ASP A 15 -5.89 0.63 7.41
CA ASP A 15 -6.95 0.50 8.42
C ASP A 15 -6.42 -0.17 9.70
N ASN A 16 -5.64 -1.25 9.55
CA ASN A 16 -5.09 -2.02 10.68
C ASN A 16 -4.13 -1.19 11.55
N ILE A 17 -3.38 -0.26 10.96
CA ILE A 17 -2.48 0.64 11.69
C ILE A 17 -3.17 1.94 12.13
N GLY A 18 -4.49 2.06 11.93
CA GLY A 18 -5.30 3.17 12.43
C GLY A 18 -5.27 4.44 11.56
N VAL A 19 -4.90 4.34 10.28
CA VAL A 19 -4.97 5.48 9.36
C VAL A 19 -6.43 5.84 9.09
N PRO A 20 -6.82 7.13 9.24
CA PRO A 20 -8.18 7.58 8.94
C PRO A 20 -8.68 7.14 7.55
N GLU A 21 -9.96 6.80 7.46
CA GLU A 21 -10.62 6.46 6.19
C GLU A 21 -10.81 7.69 5.28
N ALA A 22 -10.72 8.90 5.84
CA ALA A 22 -10.80 10.14 5.09
C ALA A 22 -9.71 10.18 4.01
N THR A 23 -10.12 10.18 2.74
CA THR A 23 -9.25 10.03 1.56
C THR A 23 -8.07 11.01 1.56
N ALA A 24 -8.30 12.28 1.90
CA ALA A 24 -7.26 13.31 1.90
C ALA A 24 -6.18 13.05 2.97
N GLU A 25 -6.58 12.65 4.18
CA GLU A 25 -5.67 12.33 5.27
C GLU A 25 -4.90 11.04 4.99
N ARG A 26 -5.59 10.03 4.42
CA ARG A 26 -4.96 8.78 4.01
C ARG A 26 -3.89 8.98 2.95
N ILE A 27 -4.16 9.80 1.93
CA ILE A 27 -3.19 10.19 0.90
C ILE A 27 -1.98 10.88 1.54
N GLU A 28 -2.22 11.82 2.46
CA GLU A 28 -1.15 12.54 3.17
C GLU A 28 -0.26 11.60 3.98
N ILE A 29 -0.88 10.70 4.76
CA ILE A 29 -0.16 9.77 5.64
C ILE A 29 0.64 8.77 4.80
N LEU A 30 0.03 8.17 3.77
CA LEU A 30 0.73 7.25 2.88
C LEU A 30 1.91 7.94 2.17
N SER A 31 1.68 9.16 1.66
CA SER A 31 2.73 9.97 1.02
C SER A 31 3.94 10.17 1.94
N LYS A 32 3.70 10.44 3.22
CA LYS A 32 4.76 10.61 4.23
C LYS A 32 5.44 9.30 4.63
N LEU A 33 4.66 8.24 4.84
CA LEU A 33 5.14 6.93 5.28
C LEU A 33 6.20 6.37 4.31
N ILE A 34 5.88 6.37 3.02
CA ILE A 34 6.74 5.80 1.98
C ILE A 34 7.48 6.84 1.13
N LYS A 35 7.44 8.11 1.54
CA LYS A 35 8.18 9.24 0.94
C LYS A 35 7.94 9.41 -0.57
N ILE A 36 6.67 9.35 -0.99
CA ILE A 36 6.26 9.58 -2.39
C ILE A 36 5.37 10.82 -2.51
N PRO A 37 5.25 11.44 -3.69
CA PRO A 37 4.27 12.52 -3.93
C PRO A 37 2.82 12.08 -3.69
N LYS A 38 1.96 12.99 -3.23
CA LYS A 38 0.53 12.72 -2.94
C LYS A 38 -0.24 12.12 -4.11
N PHE A 39 -0.03 12.62 -5.33
CA PHE A 39 -0.70 12.09 -6.51
C PHE A 39 -0.33 10.62 -6.79
N LYS A 40 0.89 10.20 -6.45
CA LYS A 40 1.29 8.79 -6.54
C LYS A 40 0.61 7.97 -5.45
N ALA A 41 0.57 8.48 -4.22
CA ALA A 41 -0.13 7.82 -3.12
C ALA A 41 -1.62 7.60 -3.45
N GLU A 42 -2.29 8.62 -3.99
CA GLU A 42 -3.66 8.54 -4.48
C GLU A 42 -3.83 7.48 -5.58
N ALA A 43 -2.92 7.46 -6.56
CA ALA A 43 -2.96 6.46 -7.64
C ALA A 43 -2.80 5.02 -7.11
N LEU A 44 -1.99 4.81 -6.06
CA LEU A 44 -1.81 3.51 -5.42
C LEU A 44 -3.06 3.09 -4.63
N LEU A 45 -3.61 3.99 -3.82
CA LEU A 45 -4.82 3.74 -3.02
C LEU A 45 -6.02 3.37 -3.89
N ASN A 46 -6.12 3.97 -5.08
CA ASN A 46 -7.19 3.71 -6.05
C ASN A 46 -6.87 2.56 -7.02
N GLY A 47 -5.71 1.90 -6.89
CA GLY A 47 -5.31 0.79 -7.76
C GLY A 47 -5.16 1.18 -9.23
N ILE A 48 -4.84 2.45 -9.51
CA ILE A 48 -4.59 3.00 -10.86
C ILE A 48 -3.24 2.51 -11.38
N THR A 49 -2.23 2.44 -10.50
CA THR A 49 -0.89 1.96 -10.83
C THR A 49 -0.38 0.96 -9.79
N ILE A 50 0.58 0.13 -10.20
CA ILE A 50 1.44 -0.65 -9.31
C ILE A 50 2.66 0.22 -8.98
N PRO A 51 3.19 0.19 -7.75
CA PRO A 51 4.42 0.88 -7.42
C PRO A 51 5.64 0.20 -8.09
N ASP A 52 6.73 0.95 -8.26
CA ASP A 52 8.02 0.34 -8.62
C ASP A 52 8.55 -0.55 -7.47
N GLU A 53 9.56 -1.36 -7.77
CA GLU A 53 10.09 -2.34 -6.83
C GLU A 53 10.61 -1.71 -5.52
N ALA A 54 11.19 -0.52 -5.58
CA ALA A 54 11.70 0.16 -4.40
C ALA A 54 10.55 0.59 -3.49
N VAL A 55 9.54 1.28 -4.05
CA VAL A 55 8.34 1.69 -3.29
C VAL A 55 7.58 0.47 -2.76
N LEU A 56 7.51 -0.61 -3.54
CA LEU A 56 6.82 -1.83 -3.14
C LEU A 56 7.51 -2.52 -1.95
N LYS A 57 8.84 -2.59 -1.94
CA LYS A 57 9.61 -3.11 -0.80
C LYS A 57 9.44 -2.25 0.44
N THR A 58 9.50 -0.92 0.30
CA THR A 58 9.26 0.00 1.42
C THR A 58 7.86 -0.19 1.98
N LEU A 59 6.83 -0.27 1.14
CA LEU A 59 5.45 -0.55 1.59
C LEU A 59 5.36 -1.86 2.37
N ALA A 60 5.93 -2.93 1.84
CA ALA A 60 5.91 -4.23 2.50
C ALA A 60 6.62 -4.21 3.85
N GLN A 61 7.73 -3.45 3.98
CA GLN A 61 8.44 -3.27 5.23
C GLN A 61 7.65 -2.45 6.26
N GLU A 62 7.15 -1.28 5.87
CA GLU A 62 6.40 -0.38 6.77
C GLU A 62 5.08 -1.01 7.25
N LEU A 63 4.48 -1.89 6.43
CA LEU A 63 3.24 -2.60 6.76
C LEU A 63 3.50 -4.00 7.35
N GLU A 64 4.76 -4.41 7.48
CA GLU A 64 5.17 -5.73 7.98
C GLU A 64 4.51 -6.92 7.25
N VAL A 65 4.41 -6.84 5.93
CA VAL A 65 3.80 -7.87 5.05
C VAL A 65 4.76 -8.36 3.98
N ASN A 66 4.42 -9.49 3.37
CA ASN A 66 5.13 -10.00 2.19
C ASN A 66 4.79 -9.18 0.92
N VAL A 67 5.79 -8.91 0.09
CA VAL A 67 5.63 -8.17 -1.19
C VAL A 67 4.67 -8.88 -2.16
N ASP A 68 4.82 -10.19 -2.37
CA ASP A 68 3.97 -10.97 -3.26
C ASP A 68 2.54 -11.06 -2.74
N TRP A 69 2.35 -11.07 -1.42
CA TRP A 69 1.04 -10.88 -0.84
C TRP A 69 0.50 -9.48 -1.13
N LEU A 70 1.27 -8.41 -0.93
CA LEU A 70 0.76 -7.06 -1.15
C LEU A 70 0.25 -6.86 -2.59
N ILE A 71 0.92 -7.43 -3.60
CA ILE A 71 0.51 -7.34 -5.02
C ILE A 71 -0.44 -8.45 -5.49
N GLY A 72 -0.86 -9.38 -4.62
CA GLY A 72 -1.84 -10.40 -5.00
C GLY A 72 -1.28 -11.66 -5.67
N LYS A 73 0.04 -11.85 -5.69
CA LYS A 73 0.72 -13.05 -6.21
C LYS A 73 0.80 -14.20 -5.20
N SER A 74 0.65 -13.91 -3.91
CA SER A 74 0.62 -14.91 -2.84
C SER A 74 -0.53 -14.66 -1.86
N ASP A 75 -0.95 -15.71 -1.14
CA ASP A 75 -1.91 -15.62 -0.04
C ASP A 75 -1.23 -15.65 1.35
N SER A 76 0.08 -15.87 1.40
CA SER A 76 0.89 -15.81 2.62
C SER A 76 1.21 -14.37 3.01
N LYS A 77 0.45 -13.80 3.96
CA LYS A 77 0.61 -12.40 4.42
C LYS A 77 1.95 -12.12 5.09
N SER A 78 2.41 -13.01 5.95
CA SER A 78 3.61 -12.80 6.76
C SER A 78 4.86 -12.79 5.87
N GLY A 79 5.58 -11.67 5.87
CA GLY A 79 6.93 -11.61 5.34
C GLY A 79 7.84 -12.41 6.27
N ALA A 80 8.31 -13.57 5.83
CA ALA A 80 9.46 -14.19 6.49
C ALA A 80 10.63 -13.23 6.31
N HIS A 81 11.18 -12.79 7.44
CA HIS A 81 12.31 -11.90 7.55
C HIS A 81 13.58 -12.52 6.94
#